data_AF-A0A969G956-F1
#
_entry.id   AF-A0A969G956-F1
#
_cell.length_a   1.000
_cell.length_b   1.000
_cell.length_c   1.000
_cell.angle_alpha   90.00
_cell.angle_beta   90.00
_cell.angle_gamma   90.00
#
_symmetry.space_group_name_H-M   'P 1'
#
loop_
_entity.id
_entity.type
_entity.pdbx_description
1 polymer ?
#
loop_
_entity_poly.entity_id
_entity_poly.type
_entity_poly.pdbx_seq_one_letter_code
_entity_poly.pdbx_strand_id
1 'polypeptide(L)'
;MSNISQKKILLQHQKFGKNGKKLDLIDFPLSQYGSAGTKKIFELIGNLIDRIHNNGLLIIDEFDAQLHPFLAKSIIRLFNSDLGSNAQFVFATHSATLLDENLIRPDQVYLVEKDRFGSSQLYSVIEYKNQDKKPMQEQYLNGRYGGIPFIDDFSPNI
;
A
#
# COMPACT_ATOMS: atom_id res chain seq x y z
N MET A 1 -36.14 4.13 11.81
CA MET A 1 -34.84 3.71 11.25
C MET A 1 -34.84 4.05 9.78
N SER A 2 -34.17 5.13 9.39
CA SER A 2 -34.09 5.56 7.99
C SER A 2 -33.22 4.57 7.19
N ASN A 3 -33.81 3.94 6.18
CA ASN A 3 -33.09 3.17 5.16
C ASN A 3 -32.08 4.10 4.48
N ILE A 4 -30.80 4.00 4.86
CA ILE A 4 -29.73 4.63 4.12
C ILE A 4 -29.66 3.88 2.79
N SER A 5 -30.12 4.52 1.71
CA SER A 5 -29.97 3.99 0.35
C SER A 5 -28.49 3.74 0.08
N GLN A 6 -28.06 2.49 0.08
CA GLN A 6 -26.71 2.12 -0.34
C GLN A 6 -26.50 2.60 -1.77
N LYS A 7 -25.69 3.65 -1.95
CA LYS A 7 -25.29 4.10 -3.28
C LYS A 7 -24.46 2.98 -3.91
N LYS A 8 -24.93 2.44 -5.04
CA LYS A 8 -24.20 1.44 -5.81
C LYS A 8 -23.24 2.12 -6.78
N ILE A 9 -21.98 1.72 -6.77
CA ILE A 9 -21.00 2.14 -7.78
C ILE A 9 -21.10 1.17 -8.96
N LEU A 10 -21.32 1.69 -10.16
CA LEU A 10 -21.46 0.93 -11.39
C LEU A 10 -20.26 1.18 -12.31
N LEU A 11 -19.70 0.11 -12.86
CA LEU A 11 -18.67 0.14 -13.90
C LEU A 11 -19.33 -0.06 -15.26
N GLN A 12 -19.16 0.89 -16.16
CA GLN A 12 -19.71 0.79 -17.52
C GLN A 12 -18.69 0.19 -18.47
N HIS A 13 -19.06 -0.89 -19.16
CA HIS A 13 -18.20 -1.57 -20.13
C HIS A 13 -18.86 -1.63 -21.51
N GLN A 14 -18.04 -1.51 -22.54
CA GLN A 14 -18.51 -1.64 -23.93
C GLN A 14 -18.73 -3.11 -24.27
N LYS A 15 -19.95 -3.43 -24.72
CA LYS A 15 -20.28 -4.74 -25.29
C LYS A 15 -19.92 -4.74 -26.76
N PHE A 16 -19.07 -5.67 -27.18
CA PHE A 16 -18.70 -5.84 -28.58
C PHE A 16 -19.39 -7.07 -29.19
N GLY A 17 -19.85 -6.94 -30.43
CA GLY A 17 -20.36 -8.06 -31.22
C GLY A 17 -19.23 -8.94 -31.73
N LYS A 18 -19.57 -10.09 -32.34
CA LYS A 18 -18.59 -11.03 -32.93
C LYS A 18 -17.67 -10.39 -33.98
N ASN A 19 -18.08 -9.27 -34.57
CA ASN A 19 -17.34 -8.49 -35.55
C ASN A 19 -16.50 -7.35 -34.92
N GLY A 20 -16.39 -7.29 -33.59
CA GLY A 20 -15.68 -6.22 -32.89
C GLY A 20 -16.38 -4.86 -32.90
N LYS A 21 -17.58 -4.74 -33.48
CA LYS A 21 -18.36 -3.49 -33.42
C LYS A 21 -18.99 -3.34 -32.04
N LYS A 22 -18.91 -2.13 -31.48
CA LYS A 22 -19.63 -1.77 -30.25
C LYS A 22 -21.14 -1.93 -30.49
N LEU A 23 -21.79 -2.73 -29.67
CA LEU A 23 -23.23 -2.97 -29.70
C LEU A 23 -23.95 -2.18 -28.61
N ASP A 24 -23.36 -2.11 -27.42
CA ASP A 24 -24.03 -1.55 -26.25
C ASP A 24 -23.04 -1.13 -25.14
N LEU A 25 -23.57 -0.53 -24.08
CA LEU A 25 -22.92 -0.36 -22.78
C LEU A 25 -23.62 -1.24 -21.75
N ILE A 26 -22.86 -1.97 -20.95
CA ILE A 26 -23.38 -2.80 -19.86
C ILE A 26 -22.83 -2.28 -18.53
N ASP A 27 -23.71 -2.18 -17.55
CA ASP A 27 -23.37 -1.80 -16.19
C ASP A 27 -23.06 -3.04 -15.34
N PHE A 28 -21.93 -2.98 -14.62
CA PHE A 28 -21.50 -3.99 -13.67
C PHE A 28 -21.32 -3.36 -12.29
N PRO A 29 -22.05 -3.81 -11.25
CA PRO A 29 -21.80 -3.38 -9.88
C PRO A 29 -20.35 -3.64 -9.46
N LEU A 30 -19.64 -2.58 -9.05
CA LEU A 30 -18.24 -2.68 -8.60
C LEU A 30 -18.12 -3.68 -7.44
N SER A 31 -19.08 -3.68 -6.51
CA SER A 31 -19.10 -4.58 -5.36
C SER A 31 -19.12 -6.06 -5.74
N GLN A 32 -19.75 -6.41 -6.87
CA GLN A 32 -19.88 -7.79 -7.33
C GLN A 32 -18.76 -8.18 -8.30
N TYR A 33 -18.46 -7.33 -9.28
CA TYR A 33 -17.59 -7.69 -10.42
C TYR A 33 -16.19 -7.07 -10.34
N GLY A 34 -15.98 -6.07 -9.48
CA GLY A 34 -14.68 -5.46 -9.30
C GLY A 34 -13.66 -6.43 -8.71
N SER A 35 -12.41 -6.29 -9.13
CA SER A 35 -11.29 -6.93 -8.45
C SER A 35 -11.16 -6.39 -7.02
N ALA A 36 -10.52 -7.16 -6.14
CA ALA A 36 -10.23 -6.75 -4.77
C ALA A 36 -9.45 -5.42 -4.72
N GLY A 37 -8.39 -5.29 -5.53
CA GLY A 37 -7.60 -4.06 -5.64
C GLY A 37 -8.41 -2.87 -6.16
N THR A 38 -9.29 -3.07 -7.15
CA THR A 38 -10.16 -1.99 -7.64
C THR A 38 -11.11 -1.50 -6.54
N LYS A 39 -11.73 -2.41 -5.79
CA LYS A 39 -12.61 -2.05 -4.67
C LYS A 39 -11.85 -1.27 -3.61
N LYS A 40 -10.65 -1.74 -3.21
CA LYS A 40 -9.77 -1.06 -2.25
C LYS A 40 -9.43 0.37 -2.68
N ILE A 41 -9.08 0.60 -3.95
CA ILE A 41 -8.81 1.96 -4.46
C ILE A 41 -10.03 2.85 -4.28
N PHE A 42 -11.21 2.37 -4.70
CA PHE A 42 -12.43 3.16 -4.61
C PHE A 42 -12.80 3.50 -3.16
N GLU A 43 -12.49 2.62 -2.21
CA GLU A 43 -12.64 2.89 -0.78
C GLU A 43 -11.63 3.92 -0.26
N LEU A 44 -10.38 3.88 -0.74
CA LEU A 44 -9.31 4.76 -0.29
C LEU A 44 -9.37 6.16 -0.93
N ILE A 45 -9.76 6.27 -2.20
CA ILE A 45 -9.53 7.47 -3.02
C ILE A 45 -10.19 8.73 -2.46
N GLY A 46 -11.38 8.59 -1.85
CA GLY A 46 -12.07 9.71 -1.21
C GLY A 46 -11.24 10.32 -0.07
N ASN A 47 -10.70 9.46 0.80
CA ASN A 47 -9.84 9.91 1.90
C ASN A 47 -8.51 10.46 1.39
N LEU A 48 -7.89 9.83 0.39
CA LEU A 48 -6.64 10.31 -0.20
C LEU A 48 -6.78 11.75 -0.72
N ILE A 49 -7.81 11.99 -1.55
CA ILE A 49 -8.08 13.30 -2.15
C ILE A 49 -8.39 14.33 -1.06
N ASP A 50 -9.28 13.98 -0.13
CA ASP A 50 -9.70 14.88 0.95
C ASP A 50 -8.54 15.31 1.85
N ARG A 51 -7.64 14.38 2.21
CA ARG A 51 -6.48 14.69 3.04
C ARG A 51 -5.44 15.54 2.31
N ILE A 52 -5.23 15.29 1.01
CA ILE A 52 -4.36 16.12 0.18
C ILE A 52 -4.91 17.55 0.09
N HIS A 53 -6.20 17.72 -0.20
CA HIS A 53 -6.81 19.04 -0.34
C HIS A 53 -6.82 19.86 0.95
N ASN A 54 -6.99 19.19 2.10
CA ASN A 54 -7.11 19.83 3.39
C ASN A 54 -5.80 19.87 4.19
N ASN A 55 -4.66 19.49 3.59
CA ASN A 55 -3.35 19.42 4.26
C ASN A 55 -3.42 18.59 5.56
N GLY A 56 -4.13 17.47 5.51
CA GLY A 56 -4.44 16.65 6.66
C GLY A 56 -3.48 15.48 6.85
N LEU A 57 -3.61 14.82 7.99
CA LEU A 57 -2.98 13.55 8.29
C LEU A 57 -3.88 12.38 7.85
N LEU A 58 -3.31 11.44 7.10
CA LEU A 58 -3.89 10.15 6.78
C LEU A 58 -3.07 9.06 7.46
N ILE A 59 -3.73 8.20 8.25
CA ILE A 59 -3.11 7.02 8.86
C ILE A 59 -3.84 5.78 8.35
N ILE A 60 -3.12 4.84 7.75
CA ILE A 60 -3.70 3.60 7.22
C ILE A 60 -2.83 2.41 7.61
N ASP A 61 -3.44 1.44 8.30
CA ASP A 61 -2.83 0.12 8.50
C ASP A 61 -3.01 -0.77 7.26
N GLU A 62 -2.03 -1.60 6.97
CA GLU A 62 -1.94 -2.45 5.78
C GLU A 62 -2.36 -1.72 4.48
N PHE A 63 -1.77 -0.55 4.25
CA PHE A 63 -2.18 0.35 3.17
C PHE A 63 -2.19 -0.32 1.79
N ASP A 64 -1.16 -1.11 1.51
CA ASP A 64 -0.94 -1.76 0.23
C ASP A 64 -1.65 -3.11 0.11
N ALA A 65 -2.42 -3.52 1.12
CA ALA A 65 -3.19 -4.76 1.06
C ALA A 65 -4.10 -4.77 -0.18
N GLN A 66 -3.95 -5.83 -0.99
CA GLN A 66 -4.70 -6.07 -2.24
C GLN A 66 -4.37 -5.07 -3.37
N LEU A 67 -3.47 -4.11 -3.16
CA LEU A 67 -3.01 -3.19 -4.19
C LEU A 67 -1.85 -3.80 -4.98
N HIS A 68 -1.83 -3.54 -6.28
CA HIS A 68 -0.65 -3.82 -7.08
C HIS A 68 0.51 -2.91 -6.61
N PRO A 69 1.78 -3.39 -6.51
CA PRO A 69 2.90 -2.58 -6.02
C PRO A 69 3.06 -1.23 -6.71
N PHE A 70 2.95 -1.18 -8.04
CA PHE A 70 3.02 0.10 -8.80
C PHE A 70 1.96 1.12 -8.42
N LEU A 71 0.78 0.66 -8.02
CA LEU A 71 -0.30 1.53 -7.61
C LEU A 71 -0.04 2.09 -6.20
N ALA A 72 0.40 1.24 -5.27
CA ALA A 72 0.80 1.68 -3.94
C ALA A 72 1.94 2.73 -4.04
N LYS A 73 2.96 2.47 -4.87
CA LYS A 73 4.03 3.43 -5.18
C LYS A 73 3.50 4.74 -5.76
N SER A 74 2.54 4.66 -6.68
CA SER A 74 1.94 5.86 -7.30
C SER A 74 1.23 6.76 -6.27
N ILE A 75 0.51 6.16 -5.30
CA ILE A 75 -0.15 6.90 -4.23
C ILE A 75 0.88 7.57 -3.31
N ILE A 76 1.95 6.87 -2.94
CA ILE A 76 3.02 7.48 -2.13
C ILE A 76 3.70 8.63 -2.88
N ARG A 77 3.95 8.47 -4.19
CA ARG A 77 4.48 9.54 -5.06
C ARG A 77 3.56 10.76 -5.09
N LEU A 78 2.24 10.56 -5.05
CA LEU A 78 1.28 11.65 -5.00
C LEU A 78 1.44 12.48 -3.71
N PHE A 79 1.59 11.84 -2.55
CA PHE A 79 1.87 12.54 -1.29
C PHE A 79 3.23 13.26 -1.29
N ASN A 80 4.22 12.70 -1.98
CA ASN A 80 5.54 13.32 -2.12
C ASN A 80 5.63 14.35 -3.26
N SER A 81 4.53 14.64 -3.96
CA SER A 81 4.47 15.66 -5.01
C SER A 81 4.05 17.02 -4.46
N ASP A 82 4.17 18.07 -5.27
CA ASP A 82 3.75 19.43 -4.89
C ASP A 82 2.29 19.48 -4.40
N LEU A 83 1.41 18.65 -4.99
CA LEU A 83 0.01 18.54 -4.58
C LEU A 83 -0.15 18.04 -3.14
N GLY A 84 0.66 17.05 -2.74
CA GLY A 84 0.62 16.42 -1.43
C GLY A 84 1.56 17.04 -0.41
N SER A 85 2.35 18.04 -0.78
CA SER A 85 3.47 18.58 0.01
C SER A 85 3.12 19.04 1.43
N ASN A 86 1.87 19.42 1.68
CA ASN A 86 1.38 19.87 2.97
C ASN A 86 0.52 18.82 3.70
N ALA A 87 0.25 17.67 3.08
CA ALA A 87 -0.47 16.56 3.69
C ALA A 87 0.51 15.50 4.20
N GLN A 88 0.14 14.81 5.27
CA GLN A 88 0.96 13.76 5.85
C GLN A 88 0.31 12.39 5.63
N PHE A 89 1.10 11.43 5.16
CA PHE A 89 0.67 10.05 5.05
C PHE A 89 1.55 9.14 5.88
N VAL A 90 0.95 8.52 6.90
CA VAL A 90 1.58 7.51 7.75
C VAL A 90 0.89 6.18 7.47
N PHE A 91 1.66 5.14 7.20
CA PHE A 91 1.08 3.84 6.94
C PHE A 91 1.98 2.70 7.44
N ALA A 92 1.35 1.58 7.71
CA ALA A 92 2.02 0.31 7.95
C ALA A 92 1.89 -0.60 6.71
N THR A 93 2.90 -1.42 6.48
CA THR A 93 2.98 -2.35 5.34
C THR A 93 3.87 -3.54 5.67
N HIS A 94 3.59 -4.67 5.04
CA HIS A 94 4.46 -5.85 5.04
C HIS A 94 5.30 -5.95 3.75
N SER A 95 5.14 -5.02 2.81
CA SER A 95 5.73 -5.10 1.48
C SER A 95 7.11 -4.45 1.42
N ALA A 96 8.14 -5.28 1.30
CA ALA A 96 9.51 -4.84 1.05
C ALA A 96 9.64 -4.04 -0.27
N THR A 97 8.69 -4.15 -1.21
CA THR A 97 8.74 -3.42 -2.48
C THR A 97 8.60 -1.91 -2.33
N LEU A 98 8.05 -1.45 -1.19
CA LEU A 98 7.92 -0.03 -0.85
C LEU A 98 9.20 0.55 -0.22
N LEU A 99 10.17 -0.30 0.15
CA LEU A 99 11.49 0.11 0.63
C LEU A 99 12.41 0.56 -0.51
N ASP A 100 11.98 1.60 -1.20
CA ASP A 100 12.64 2.17 -2.37
C ASP A 100 13.14 3.58 -2.02
N GLU A 101 14.46 3.79 -2.04
CA GLU A 101 15.06 5.08 -1.68
C GLU A 101 14.65 6.24 -2.62
N ASN A 102 14.11 5.95 -3.81
CA ASN A 102 13.55 6.97 -4.70
C ASN A 102 12.09 7.31 -4.35
N LEU A 103 11.49 6.57 -3.42
CA LEU A 103 10.12 6.74 -2.98
C LEU A 103 10.05 7.29 -1.56
N ILE A 104 10.84 6.74 -0.63
CA ILE A 104 10.80 7.04 0.80
C ILE A 104 12.24 7.13 1.31
N ARG A 105 12.53 8.18 2.09
CA ARG A 105 13.86 8.35 2.67
C ARG A 105 14.07 7.43 3.88
N PRO A 106 15.30 7.03 4.20
CA PRO A 106 15.59 6.17 5.36
C PRO A 106 15.08 6.72 6.71
N ASP A 107 15.06 8.04 6.91
CA ASP A 107 14.51 8.69 8.13
C ASP A 107 12.98 8.59 8.26
N GLN A 108 12.30 8.24 7.17
CA GLN A 108 10.86 8.07 7.10
C GLN A 108 10.43 6.60 7.25
N VAL A 109 11.39 5.67 7.32
CA VAL A 109 11.13 4.24 7.50
C VAL A 109 11.45 3.83 8.92
N TYR A 110 10.48 3.21 9.57
CA TYR A 110 10.62 2.59 10.88
C TYR A 110 10.28 1.11 10.79
N LEU A 111 11.10 0.28 11.41
CA LEU A 111 10.91 -1.16 11.48
C LEU A 111 10.47 -1.53 12.90
N VAL A 112 9.61 -2.54 12.99
CA VAL A 112 9.17 -3.12 14.25
C VAL A 112 9.67 -4.54 14.33
N GLU A 113 10.34 -4.87 15.42
CA GLU A 113 10.81 -6.22 15.72
C GLU A 113 10.38 -6.63 17.13
N LYS A 114 10.18 -7.92 17.35
CA LYS A 114 9.91 -8.48 18.67
C LYS A 114 11.16 -9.17 19.19
N ASP A 115 11.50 -8.90 20.44
CA ASP A 115 12.53 -9.68 21.13
C ASP A 115 12.04 -11.08 21.49
N ARG A 116 12.95 -11.90 22.01
CA ARG A 116 12.66 -13.27 22.47
C ARG A 116 11.62 -13.36 23.61
N PHE A 117 11.30 -12.25 24.26
CA PHE A 117 10.29 -12.16 25.31
C PHE A 117 8.95 -11.61 24.78
N GLY A 118 8.86 -11.34 23.47
CA GLY A 118 7.67 -10.81 22.82
C GLY A 118 7.52 -9.29 22.92
N SER A 119 8.51 -8.57 23.47
CA SER A 119 8.47 -7.11 23.56
C SER A 119 8.79 -6.48 22.22
N SER A 120 7.98 -5.53 21.77
CA SER A 120 8.20 -4.81 20.51
C SER A 120 9.18 -3.66 20.68
N GLN A 121 10.11 -3.55 19.73
CA GLN A 121 11.02 -2.42 19.58
C GLN A 121 10.78 -1.77 18.21
N LEU A 122 10.75 -0.44 18.19
CA LEU A 122 10.60 0.38 16.99
C LEU A 122 11.89 1.18 16.81
N TYR A 123 12.47 1.15 15.62
CA TYR A 123 13.71 1.88 15.30
C TYR A 123 13.71 2.33 13.84
N SER A 124 14.45 3.39 13.52
CA SER A 124 14.51 3.92 12.16
C SER A 124 15.63 3.27 11.34
N VAL A 125 15.39 3.11 10.04
CA VAL A 125 16.40 2.62 9.10
C VAL A 125 17.62 3.55 9.04
N ILE A 126 17.46 4.85 9.29
CA ILE A 126 18.58 5.80 9.28
C ILE A 126 19.62 5.53 10.39
N GLU A 127 19.25 4.82 11.44
CA GLU A 127 20.16 4.46 12.54
C GLU A 127 21.24 3.46 12.07
N TYR A 128 20.98 2.74 10.98
CA TYR A 128 21.94 1.85 10.35
C TYR A 128 22.89 2.64 9.45
N LYS A 129 24.18 2.63 9.78
CA LYS A 129 25.22 3.28 8.95
C LYS A 129 25.23 2.64 7.56
N ASN A 130 24.80 3.40 6.57
CA ASN A 130 24.76 2.98 5.18
C ASN A 130 26.16 3.11 4.55
N GLN A 131 27.08 2.21 4.95
CA GLN A 131 28.43 2.16 4.37
C GLN A 131 28.42 1.52 2.98
N ASP A 132 27.41 0.70 2.69
CA ASP A 132 27.23 0.03 1.42
C ASP A 132 26.24 0.79 0.55
N LYS A 133 26.62 1.12 -0.69
CA LYS A 133 25.73 1.77 -1.68
C LYS A 133 24.68 0.80 -2.27
N LYS A 134 24.15 -0.11 -1.46
CA LYS A 134 23.15 -1.10 -1.88
C LYS A 134 21.72 -0.58 -1.69
N PRO A 135 20.75 -0.99 -2.53
CA PRO A 135 19.35 -0.58 -2.38
C PRO A 135 18.76 -0.96 -1.01
N MET A 136 17.90 -0.10 -0.46
CA MET A 136 17.30 -0.29 0.87
C MET A 136 16.51 -1.60 0.95
N GLN A 137 15.71 -1.92 -0.08
CA GLN A 137 14.99 -3.18 -0.19
C GLN A 137 15.91 -4.41 -0.10
N GLU A 138 17.03 -4.41 -0.83
CA GLU A 138 17.98 -5.53 -0.83
C GLU A 138 18.61 -5.70 0.56
N GLN A 139 18.99 -4.60 1.20
CA GLN A 139 19.55 -4.64 2.55
C GLN A 139 18.55 -5.17 3.58
N TYR A 140 17.28 -4.79 3.49
CA TYR A 140 16.21 -5.32 4.34
C TYR A 140 16.01 -6.83 4.13
N LEU A 141 15.87 -7.28 2.87
CA LEU A 141 15.64 -8.69 2.56
C LEU A 141 16.80 -9.61 2.98
N ASN A 142 18.03 -9.07 3.05
CA ASN A 142 19.19 -9.77 3.58
C ASN A 142 19.31 -9.71 5.12
N GLY A 143 18.32 -9.14 5.81
CA GLY A 143 18.26 -9.07 7.27
C GLY A 143 19.16 -8.00 7.90
N ARG A 144 19.76 -7.09 7.12
CA ARG A 144 20.70 -6.08 7.64
C ARG A 144 20.08 -5.20 8.71
N TYR A 145 18.82 -4.84 8.50
CA TYR A 145 18.10 -3.93 9.39
C TYR A 145 17.29 -4.66 10.46
N GLY A 146 17.33 -6.00 10.56
CA GLY A 146 16.35 -6.72 11.37
C GLY A 146 14.92 -6.61 10.80
N GLY A 147 13.92 -6.83 11.66
CA GLY A 147 12.49 -6.76 11.27
C GLY A 147 12.03 -7.84 10.28
N ILE A 148 12.91 -8.79 9.94
CA ILE A 148 12.57 -9.97 9.14
C ILE A 148 12.03 -11.09 10.03
N PRO A 149 11.03 -11.87 9.59
CA PRO A 149 10.50 -12.97 10.36
C PRO A 149 11.54 -14.09 10.51
N PHE A 150 11.69 -14.62 11.72
CA PHE A 150 12.38 -15.89 11.94
C PHE A 150 11.46 -17.02 11.48
N ILE A 151 11.85 -17.70 10.41
CA ILE A 151 11.18 -18.90 9.92
C ILE A 151 12.05 -20.08 10.36
N ASP A 152 11.57 -20.84 11.35
CA ASP A 152 12.23 -22.08 11.74
C ASP A 152 12.25 -23.06 10.57
N ASP A 153 13.33 -23.85 10.50
CA ASP A 153 13.43 -24.90 9.49
C ASP A 153 12.30 -25.93 9.69
N PHE A 154 11.52 -26.17 8.64
CA PHE A 154 10.43 -27.13 8.66
C PHE A 154 10.93 -28.58 8.54
N SER A 155 12.26 -28.78 8.52
CA SER A 155 12.87 -30.10 8.63
C SER A 155 12.31 -30.83 9.84
N PRO A 156 11.64 -31.99 9.65
CA PRO A 156 11.28 -32.82 10.79
C PRO A 156 12.58 -33.22 11.51
N ASN A 157 12.63 -33.03 12.82
CA ASN A 157 13.66 -33.63 13.67
C ASN A 157 13.50 -35.15 13.58
N ILE A 158 14.15 -35.79 12.60
CA ILE A 158 14.27 -37.25 12.46
C ILE A 158 15.65 -37.65 12.97
#